data_AF-A0A6G1EIK9-F1
#
_entry.id   AF-A0A6G1EIK9-F1
#
_cell.length_a   1.000
_cell.length_b   1.000
_cell.length_c   1.000
_cell.angle_alpha   90.00
_cell.angle_beta   90.00
_cell.angle_gamma   90.00
#
_symmetry.space_group_name_H-M   'P 1'
#
loop_
_entity.id
_entity.type
_entity.pdbx_description
1 polymer ?
#
loop_
_entity_poly.entity_id
_entity_poly.type
_entity_poly.pdbx_seq_one_letter_code
_entity_poly.pdbx_strand_id
1 'polypeptide(L)'
;MRWVISNKIISPAMEKQLYHLQEAKSDDLVRYIYNTCGTKASGNAVNVRHVVQHFCGDMIRGLMFGKRYFTVPPADLLAGGPGIDEVEHVGALFTLLNFVYSFCVSDYFPSLVGLDLDGHEKVVKGVKRTLNRLHDPIIEERIRERPIPRKGDQKIEPRDFLDVLVSLENVEGQPLLSFEEIRAQTAVSFSI
;
A
#
# COMPACT_ATOMS: atom_id res chain seq x y z
N MET A 1 -18.49 0.61 -2.05
CA MET A 1 -17.17 0.05 -1.66
C MET A 1 -17.21 -1.29 -0.94
N ARG A 2 -17.95 -1.47 0.17
CA ARG A 2 -17.95 -2.74 0.95
C ARG A 2 -18.11 -4.01 0.11
N TRP A 3 -19.08 -4.04 -0.80
CA TRP A 3 -19.32 -5.18 -1.69
C TRP A 3 -18.14 -5.47 -2.62
N VAL A 4 -17.49 -4.44 -3.17
CA VAL A 4 -16.32 -4.57 -4.06
C VAL A 4 -15.17 -5.19 -3.28
N ILE A 5 -14.93 -4.71 -2.07
CA ILE A 5 -13.87 -5.23 -1.21
C ILE A 5 -14.12 -6.74 -0.99
N SER A 6 -15.28 -7.10 -0.45
CA SER A 6 -15.57 -8.49 -0.07
C SER A 6 -15.63 -9.45 -1.26
N ASN A 7 -16.15 -9.03 -2.42
CA ASN A 7 -16.41 -9.94 -3.54
C ASN A 7 -15.35 -9.90 -4.64
N LYS A 8 -14.52 -8.85 -4.72
CA LYS A 8 -13.49 -8.73 -5.76
C LYS A 8 -12.08 -8.69 -5.20
N ILE A 9 -11.84 -7.86 -4.19
CA ILE A 9 -10.49 -7.62 -3.64
C ILE A 9 -10.05 -8.76 -2.72
N ILE A 10 -10.84 -9.07 -1.69
CA ILE A 10 -10.55 -10.15 -0.72
C ILE A 10 -11.33 -11.43 -1.05
N SER A 11 -11.57 -11.69 -2.34
CA SER A 11 -12.27 -12.89 -2.78
C SER A 11 -11.33 -14.10 -2.77
N PRO A 12 -11.84 -15.34 -2.58
CA PRO A 12 -11.00 -16.55 -2.66
C PRO A 12 -10.29 -16.72 -4.00
N ALA A 13 -10.89 -16.24 -5.09
CA ALA A 13 -10.27 -16.26 -6.41
C ALA A 13 -9.05 -15.33 -6.49
N MET A 14 -9.19 -14.10 -5.98
CA MET A 14 -8.10 -13.13 -5.91
C MET A 14 -6.99 -13.59 -4.96
N GLU A 15 -7.35 -14.18 -3.82
CA GLU A 15 -6.38 -14.79 -2.90
C GLU A 15 -5.55 -15.87 -3.60
N LYS A 16 -6.21 -16.82 -4.28
CA LYS A 16 -5.53 -17.88 -5.03
C LYS A 16 -4.62 -17.31 -6.13
N GLN A 17 -5.07 -16.25 -6.80
CA GLN A 17 -4.26 -15.58 -7.81
C GLN A 17 -3.00 -14.96 -7.22
N LEU A 18 -3.10 -14.26 -6.08
CA LEU A 18 -1.98 -13.54 -5.46
C LEU A 18 -1.14 -14.42 -4.53
N TYR A 19 -1.50 -15.68 -4.31
CA TYR A 19 -0.80 -16.60 -3.42
C TYR A 19 0.70 -16.75 -3.75
N HIS A 20 1.04 -16.82 -5.04
CA HIS A 20 2.44 -16.89 -5.49
C HIS A 20 3.29 -15.67 -5.06
N LEU A 21 2.68 -14.47 -4.95
CA LEU A 21 3.36 -13.28 -4.45
C LEU A 21 3.63 -13.38 -2.95
N GLN A 22 2.75 -14.06 -2.20
CA GLN A 22 2.93 -14.26 -0.76
C GLN A 22 4.10 -15.22 -0.47
N GLU A 23 4.22 -16.30 -1.25
CA GLU A 23 5.35 -17.22 -1.15
C GLU A 23 6.67 -16.52 -1.49
N ALA A 24 6.74 -15.81 -2.63
CA ALA A 24 7.94 -15.10 -3.03
C ALA A 24 8.42 -14.08 -1.98
N LYS A 25 7.49 -13.33 -1.36
CA LYS A 25 7.83 -12.37 -0.30
C LYS A 25 8.28 -13.03 1.00
N SER A 26 7.76 -14.21 1.32
CA SER A 26 8.19 -14.97 2.48
C SER A 26 9.62 -15.48 2.30
N ASP A 27 9.96 -15.93 1.10
CA ASP A 27 11.34 -16.32 0.76
C ASP A 27 12.30 -15.12 0.81
N ASP A 28 11.87 -13.96 0.34
CA ASP A 28 12.64 -12.71 0.44
C ASP A 28 12.92 -12.32 1.89
N LEU A 29 11.94 -12.47 2.79
CA LEU A 29 12.09 -12.22 4.21
C LEU A 29 13.15 -13.13 4.84
N VAL A 30 13.05 -14.43 4.57
CA VAL A 30 14.01 -15.43 5.09
C VAL A 30 15.41 -15.13 4.57
N ARG A 31 15.54 -14.81 3.28
CA ARG A 31 16.81 -14.44 2.66
C ARG A 31 17.42 -13.19 3.28
N TYR A 32 16.60 -12.15 3.52
CA TYR A 32 17.06 -10.91 4.16
C TYR A 32 17.59 -11.16 5.59
N ILE A 33 16.85 -11.92 6.40
CA ILE A 33 17.28 -12.28 7.76
C ILE A 33 18.57 -13.11 7.72
N TYR A 34 18.63 -14.14 6.85
CA TYR A 34 19.79 -14.99 6.70
C TYR A 34 21.05 -14.19 6.36
N ASN A 35 20.95 -13.29 5.38
CA ASN A 35 22.06 -12.44 4.95
C ASN A 35 22.50 -11.48 6.07
N THR A 36 21.55 -10.89 6.79
CA THR A 36 21.83 -9.98 7.92
C THR A 36 22.57 -10.69 9.06
N CYS A 37 22.23 -11.96 9.30
CA CYS A 37 22.92 -12.82 10.27
C CYS A 37 24.29 -13.32 9.77
N GLY A 38 24.45 -13.52 8.46
CA GLY A 38 25.66 -14.08 7.84
C GLY A 38 26.82 -13.09 7.66
N THR A 39 26.54 -11.78 7.65
CA THR A 39 27.60 -10.75 7.60
C THR A 39 28.35 -10.72 8.93
N LYS A 40 29.64 -11.10 8.90
CA LYS A 40 30.54 -11.30 10.07
C LYS A 40 30.91 -10.01 10.85
N ALA A 41 30.09 -8.97 10.81
CA ALA A 41 30.24 -7.84 11.72
C ALA A 41 29.68 -8.25 13.09
N SER A 42 30.59 -8.50 14.03
CA SER A 42 30.30 -8.93 15.40
C SER A 42 29.31 -8.00 16.10
N GLY A 43 28.10 -8.50 16.37
CA GLY A 43 27.10 -7.81 17.20
C GLY A 43 25.73 -7.53 16.55
N ASN A 44 25.43 -8.03 15.35
CA ASN A 44 24.18 -7.74 14.65
C ASN A 44 22.94 -8.40 15.31
N ALA A 45 22.36 -7.72 16.29
CA ALA A 45 21.00 -7.97 16.72
C ALA A 45 20.04 -7.59 15.58
N VAL A 46 19.21 -8.54 15.13
CA VAL A 46 18.18 -8.27 14.12
C VAL A 46 17.04 -7.51 14.80
N ASN A 47 16.75 -6.32 14.30
CA ASN A 47 15.57 -5.58 14.73
C ASN A 47 14.31 -6.24 14.14
N VAL A 48 13.71 -7.16 14.89
CA VAL A 48 12.51 -7.90 14.48
C VAL A 48 11.35 -6.96 14.15
N ARG A 49 11.21 -5.84 14.87
CA ARG A 49 10.18 -4.83 14.56
C ARG A 49 10.39 -4.30 13.14
N HIS A 50 11.59 -3.82 12.82
CA HIS A 50 11.90 -3.30 11.49
C HIS A 50 11.61 -4.36 10.40
N VAL A 51 12.11 -5.58 10.60
CA VAL A 51 11.92 -6.70 9.66
C VAL A 51 10.44 -7.00 9.41
N VAL A 52 9.64 -7.15 10.46
CA VAL A 52 8.20 -7.49 10.35
C VAL A 52 7.42 -6.33 9.75
N GLN A 53 7.70 -5.08 10.15
CA GLN A 53 7.03 -3.90 9.59
C GLN A 53 7.25 -3.79 8.08
N HIS A 54 8.49 -4.03 7.65
CA HIS A 54 8.83 -4.04 6.23
C HIS A 54 8.20 -5.20 5.47
N PHE A 55 8.22 -6.42 6.03
CA PHE A 55 7.52 -7.55 5.42
C PHE A 55 6.02 -7.27 5.22
N CYS A 56 5.33 -6.76 6.25
CA CYS A 56 3.92 -6.39 6.15
C CYS A 56 3.70 -5.28 5.12
N GLY A 57 4.53 -4.23 5.13
CA GLY A 57 4.45 -3.13 4.19
C GLY A 57 4.67 -3.56 2.74
N ASP A 58 5.63 -4.44 2.50
CA ASP A 58 5.95 -5.01 1.20
C ASP A 58 4.84 -5.94 0.72
N MET A 59 4.26 -6.73 1.64
CA MET A 59 3.09 -7.55 1.37
C MET A 59 1.93 -6.70 0.88
N ILE A 60 1.50 -5.72 1.67
CA ILE A 60 0.40 -4.81 1.33
C ILE A 60 0.69 -4.09 0.01
N ARG A 61 1.88 -3.50 -0.14
CA ARG A 61 2.26 -2.77 -1.36
C ARG A 61 2.18 -3.63 -2.61
N GLY A 62 2.70 -4.86 -2.58
CA GLY A 62 2.63 -5.71 -3.76
C GLY A 62 1.24 -6.32 -4.00
N LEU A 63 0.37 -6.45 -2.99
CA LEU A 63 -1.04 -6.81 -3.22
C LEU A 63 -1.83 -5.63 -3.82
N MET A 64 -1.56 -4.41 -3.33
CA MET A 64 -2.23 -3.19 -3.77
C MET A 64 -1.81 -2.77 -5.18
N PHE A 65 -0.51 -2.74 -5.45
CA PHE A 65 0.07 -2.13 -6.64
C PHE A 65 0.81 -3.11 -7.57
N GLY A 66 0.91 -4.39 -7.20
CA GLY A 66 1.71 -5.35 -7.95
C GLY A 66 3.21 -5.04 -7.97
N LYS A 67 3.68 -4.08 -7.16
CA LYS A 67 5.06 -3.59 -7.14
C LYS A 67 5.75 -3.95 -5.83
N ARG A 68 6.99 -4.43 -5.93
CA ARG A 68 7.89 -4.60 -4.77
C ARG A 68 8.58 -3.29 -4.42
N TYR A 69 9.03 -2.52 -5.40
CA TYR A 69 9.69 -1.23 -5.18
C TYR A 69 8.94 -0.11 -5.90
N PHE A 70 8.93 1.09 -5.32
CA PHE A 70 8.40 2.30 -5.94
C PHE A 70 9.30 2.82 -7.07
N THR A 71 10.62 2.67 -6.88
CA THR A 71 11.64 3.02 -7.88
C THR A 71 12.49 1.80 -8.24
N VAL A 72 13.23 1.87 -9.34
CA VAL A 72 14.22 0.84 -9.67
C VAL A 72 15.23 0.76 -8.52
N PRO A 73 15.41 -0.40 -7.87
CA PRO A 73 16.36 -0.51 -6.78
C PRO A 73 17.80 -0.34 -7.33
N PRO A 74 18.66 0.40 -6.63
CA PRO A 74 20.09 0.43 -6.90
C PRO A 74 20.69 -0.98 -7.05
N ALA A 75 21.61 -1.18 -8.01
CA ALA A 75 22.21 -2.48 -8.34
C ALA A 75 23.01 -3.12 -7.18
N ASP A 76 23.38 -2.31 -6.19
CA ASP A 76 24.10 -2.65 -4.96
C ASP A 76 23.19 -3.13 -3.81
N LEU A 77 21.86 -3.13 -3.97
CA LEU A 77 20.91 -3.84 -3.09
C LEU A 77 21.00 -5.37 -3.30
N LEU A 78 22.21 -5.90 -3.18
CA LEU A 78 22.57 -7.31 -3.30
C LEU A 78 21.91 -8.22 -2.26
N ALA A 79 21.18 -7.66 -1.29
CA ALA A 79 20.53 -8.40 -0.20
C ALA A 79 18.99 -8.37 -0.21
N GLY A 80 18.35 -7.70 -1.19
CA GLY A 80 16.88 -7.66 -1.28
C GLY A 80 16.18 -6.92 -0.12
N GLY A 81 16.89 -6.01 0.56
CA GLY A 81 16.33 -5.15 1.61
C GLY A 81 15.48 -3.99 1.04
N PRO A 82 14.79 -3.23 1.90
CA PRO A 82 13.95 -2.11 1.47
C PRO A 82 14.81 -0.95 0.93
N GLY A 83 14.33 -0.28 -0.11
CA GLY A 83 14.90 0.98 -0.59
C GLY A 83 14.41 2.18 0.23
N ILE A 84 14.89 3.38 -0.14
CA ILE A 84 14.60 4.62 0.60
C ILE A 84 13.09 4.91 0.60
N ASP A 85 12.44 4.79 -0.56
CA ASP A 85 11.00 5.03 -0.68
C ASP A 85 10.17 3.98 0.07
N GLU A 86 10.63 2.73 0.15
CA GLU A 86 9.96 1.67 0.93
C GLU A 86 10.06 1.92 2.43
N VAL A 87 11.21 2.37 2.91
CA VAL A 87 11.40 2.81 4.31
C VAL A 87 10.52 4.00 4.62
N GLU A 88 10.46 5.01 3.74
CA GLU A 88 9.59 6.17 3.95
C GLU A 88 8.11 5.77 3.94
N HIS A 89 7.71 4.90 3.02
CA HIS A 89 6.34 4.39 2.92
C HIS A 89 5.90 3.64 4.18
N VAL A 90 6.70 2.67 4.64
CA VAL A 90 6.41 1.90 5.87
C VAL A 90 6.40 2.81 7.09
N GLY A 91 7.36 3.74 7.18
CA GLY A 91 7.39 4.76 8.23
C GLY A 91 6.13 5.62 8.27
N ALA A 92 5.65 6.07 7.11
CA ALA A 92 4.41 6.85 6.99
C ALA A 92 3.18 6.05 7.42
N LEU A 93 3.07 4.77 7.01
CA LEU A 93 1.96 3.90 7.41
C LEU A 93 1.94 3.64 8.92
N PHE A 94 3.07 3.32 9.53
CA PHE A 94 3.14 3.10 10.98
C PHE A 94 2.96 4.40 11.77
N THR A 95 3.40 5.54 11.23
CA THR A 95 3.07 6.85 11.80
C THR A 95 1.56 7.05 11.80
N LEU A 96 0.88 6.80 10.67
CA LEU A 96 -0.57 6.93 10.58
C LEU A 96 -1.29 6.03 11.58
N LEU A 97 -0.89 4.76 11.69
CA LEU A 97 -1.46 3.79 12.63
C LEU A 97 -1.37 4.26 14.09
N ASN A 98 -0.27 4.93 14.47
CA ASN A 98 -0.15 5.50 15.82
C ASN A 98 -1.15 6.64 16.07
N PHE A 99 -1.61 7.35 15.02
CA PHE A 99 -2.61 8.41 15.15
C PHE A 99 -4.05 7.92 15.06
N VAL A 100 -4.33 6.72 14.54
CA VAL A 100 -5.70 6.16 14.46
C VAL A 100 -6.36 6.04 15.83
N TYR A 101 -5.58 5.72 16.87
CA TYR A 101 -6.05 5.58 18.24
C TYR A 101 -5.55 6.70 19.16
N SER A 102 -5.02 7.78 18.59
CA SER A 102 -4.55 8.90 19.41
C SER A 102 -5.72 9.72 19.92
N PHE A 103 -5.64 10.16 21.17
CA PHE A 103 -6.63 11.03 21.78
C PHE A 103 -6.56 12.42 21.16
N CYS A 104 -7.62 12.88 20.50
CA CYS A 104 -7.71 14.26 20.02
C CYS A 104 -8.76 15.02 20.84
N VAL A 105 -8.38 16.18 21.42
CA VAL A 105 -9.33 17.00 22.19
C VAL A 105 -10.49 17.48 21.30
N SER A 106 -10.21 17.73 20.02
CA SER A 106 -11.18 18.16 19.02
C SER A 106 -12.29 17.13 18.76
N ASP A 107 -12.05 15.85 19.04
CA ASP A 107 -13.08 14.80 18.87
C ASP A 107 -14.21 14.95 19.87
N TYR A 108 -13.92 15.56 21.03
CA TYR A 108 -14.89 15.82 22.10
C TYR A 108 -15.43 17.25 22.07
N PHE A 109 -14.62 18.20 21.59
CA PHE A 109 -14.97 19.61 21.50
C PHE A 109 -14.85 20.10 20.05
N PRO A 110 -15.92 19.99 19.25
CA PRO A 110 -15.89 20.30 17.82
C PRO A 110 -15.48 21.75 17.51
N SER A 111 -15.66 22.68 18.44
CA SER A 111 -15.21 24.08 18.29
C SER A 111 -13.68 24.24 18.23
N LEU A 112 -12.92 23.20 18.59
CA LEU A 112 -11.46 23.19 18.55
C LEU A 112 -10.90 22.53 17.27
N VAL A 113 -11.76 22.04 16.38
CA VAL A 113 -11.34 21.48 15.09
C VAL A 113 -10.59 22.53 14.28
N GLY A 114 -9.45 22.13 13.70
CA GLY A 114 -8.59 23.00 12.88
C GLY A 114 -7.59 23.87 13.67
N LEU A 115 -7.67 23.91 15.01
CA LEU A 115 -6.62 24.53 15.83
C LEU A 115 -5.36 23.67 15.94
N ASP A 116 -5.48 22.37 15.65
CA ASP A 116 -4.40 21.38 15.71
C ASP A 116 -3.65 21.39 17.06
N LEU A 117 -4.38 21.47 18.17
CA LEU A 117 -3.82 21.58 19.53
C LEU A 117 -2.87 20.43 19.88
N ASP A 118 -3.18 19.23 19.36
CA ASP A 118 -2.41 18.01 19.58
C ASP A 118 -1.32 17.80 18.49
N GLY A 119 -1.27 18.65 17.47
CA GLY A 119 -0.35 18.55 16.33
C GLY A 119 -0.64 17.38 15.36
N HIS A 120 -1.73 16.64 15.60
CA HIS A 120 -2.13 15.46 14.84
C HIS A 120 -2.40 15.79 13.36
N GLU A 121 -3.08 16.90 13.09
CA GLU A 121 -3.44 17.30 11.72
C GLU A 121 -2.18 17.59 10.90
N LYS A 122 -1.20 18.29 11.48
CA LYS A 122 0.09 18.54 10.83
C LYS A 122 0.83 17.25 10.50
N VAL A 123 0.85 16.28 11.40
CA VAL A 123 1.53 14.99 11.17
C VAL A 123 0.81 14.17 10.10
N VAL A 124 -0.52 14.03 10.19
CA VAL A 124 -1.33 13.32 9.19
C VAL A 124 -1.21 13.98 7.81
N LYS A 125 -1.13 15.31 7.73
CA LYS A 125 -0.82 16.03 6.48
C LYS A 125 0.57 15.71 5.94
N GLY A 126 1.56 15.46 6.79
CA GLY A 126 2.89 15.01 6.40
C GLY A 126 2.85 13.61 5.80
N VAL A 127 2.23 12.67 6.53
CA VAL A 127 2.01 11.29 6.07
C VAL A 127 1.29 11.26 4.72
N LYS A 128 0.19 12.01 4.57
CA LYS A 128 -0.58 12.08 3.32
C LYS A 128 0.28 12.57 2.16
N ARG A 129 1.16 13.55 2.38
CA ARG A 129 2.09 14.04 1.35
C ARG A 129 3.05 12.94 0.89
N THR A 130 3.64 12.19 1.83
CA THR A 130 4.51 11.04 1.51
C THR A 130 3.75 9.97 0.73
N LEU A 131 2.56 9.55 1.20
CA LEU A 131 1.78 8.51 0.53
C LEU A 131 1.35 8.95 -0.87
N ASN A 132 0.83 10.17 -1.02
CA ASN A 132 0.44 10.71 -2.33
C ASN A 132 1.62 10.76 -3.30
N ARG A 133 2.81 11.22 -2.86
CA ARG A 133 4.02 11.26 -3.69
C ARG A 133 4.37 9.88 -4.25
N LEU A 134 4.16 8.82 -3.47
CA LEU A 134 4.50 7.45 -3.83
C LEU A 134 3.39 6.73 -4.60
N HIS A 135 2.12 7.00 -4.28
CA HIS A 135 0.96 6.28 -4.83
C HIS A 135 0.43 6.92 -6.11
N ASP A 136 0.35 8.25 -6.16
CA ASP A 136 -0.31 8.98 -7.25
C ASP A 136 0.26 8.61 -8.63
N PRO A 137 1.59 8.54 -8.84
CA PRO A 137 2.14 8.18 -10.15
C PRO A 137 1.70 6.78 -10.61
N ILE A 138 1.57 5.83 -9.68
CA ILE A 138 1.14 4.46 -9.98
C ILE A 138 -0.35 4.43 -10.34
N ILE A 139 -1.16 5.20 -9.61
CA ILE A 139 -2.60 5.31 -9.88
C ILE A 139 -2.84 5.96 -11.25
N GLU A 140 -2.14 7.06 -11.54
CA GLU A 140 -2.23 7.75 -12.82
C GLU A 140 -1.80 6.86 -13.99
N GLU A 141 -0.68 6.14 -13.83
CA GLU A 141 -0.22 5.12 -14.78
C GLU A 141 -1.32 4.10 -15.04
N ARG A 142 -1.91 3.53 -13.98
CA ARG A 142 -2.90 2.47 -14.13
C ARG A 142 -4.22 2.94 -14.72
N ILE A 143 -4.67 4.15 -14.40
CA ILE A 143 -5.84 4.76 -15.03
C ILE A 143 -5.58 4.99 -16.53
N ARG A 144 -4.37 5.42 -16.91
CA ARG A 144 -4.00 5.63 -18.32
C ARG A 144 -3.91 4.33 -19.11
N GLU A 145 -3.37 3.28 -18.50
CA GLU A 145 -3.28 1.93 -19.07
C GLU A 145 -4.62 1.20 -19.13
N ARG A 146 -5.68 1.77 -18.55
CA ARG A 146 -6.98 1.13 -18.47
C ARG A 146 -7.43 0.68 -19.86
N PRO A 147 -7.73 -0.61 -20.06
CA PRO A 147 -8.23 -1.11 -21.33
C PRO A 147 -9.58 -0.43 -21.63
N ILE A 148 -9.74 0.14 -22.82
CA ILE A 148 -11.05 0.55 -23.32
C ILE A 148 -11.69 -0.71 -23.91
N PRO A 149 -12.67 -1.35 -23.23
CA PRO A 149 -13.19 -2.62 -23.69
C PRO A 149 -13.94 -2.41 -25.01
N ARG A 150 -13.60 -3.18 -26.05
CA ARG A 150 -14.44 -3.23 -27.26
C ARG A 150 -15.54 -4.26 -27.06
N LYS A 151 -16.65 -4.07 -27.78
CA LYS A 151 -17.79 -4.98 -27.72
C LYS A 151 -17.35 -6.38 -28.17
N GLY A 152 -17.28 -7.33 -27.23
CA GLY A 152 -16.85 -8.71 -27.48
C GLY A 152 -15.49 -9.09 -26.88
N ASP A 153 -14.75 -8.14 -26.29
CA ASP A 153 -13.50 -8.45 -25.61
C ASP A 153 -13.76 -9.24 -24.31
N GLN A 154 -12.92 -10.24 -24.04
CA GLN A 154 -12.91 -10.90 -22.74
C GLN A 154 -12.44 -9.88 -21.69
N LYS A 155 -13.10 -9.88 -20.53
CA LYS A 155 -12.64 -9.07 -19.40
C LYS A 155 -11.23 -9.52 -19.01
N ILE A 156 -10.30 -8.59 -19.03
CA ILE A 156 -8.94 -8.82 -18.53
C ILE A 156 -9.04 -9.03 -17.03
N GLU A 157 -8.52 -10.16 -16.56
CA GLU A 157 -8.45 -10.45 -15.12
C GLU A 157 -7.51 -9.42 -14.44
N PRO A 158 -7.96 -8.78 -13.34
CA PRO A 158 -7.18 -7.77 -12.64
C PRO A 158 -5.94 -8.40 -12.01
N ARG A 159 -4.76 -7.77 -12.19
CA ARG A 159 -3.49 -8.33 -11.70
C ARG A 159 -3.26 -8.10 -10.21
N ASP A 160 -3.80 -7.00 -9.68
CA ASP A 160 -3.65 -6.53 -8.31
C ASP A 160 -4.92 -5.77 -7.87
N PHE A 161 -4.95 -5.28 -6.63
CA PHE A 161 -6.14 -4.57 -6.12
C PHE A 161 -6.37 -3.22 -6.81
N LEU A 162 -5.32 -2.53 -7.26
CA LEU A 162 -5.47 -1.30 -8.01
C LEU A 162 -6.16 -1.54 -9.36
N ASP A 163 -5.82 -2.61 -10.08
CA ASP A 163 -6.53 -3.00 -11.31
C ASP A 163 -8.02 -3.24 -11.05
N VAL A 164 -8.37 -3.86 -9.91
CA VAL A 164 -9.79 -4.03 -9.52
C VAL A 164 -10.47 -2.67 -9.38
N LEU A 165 -9.85 -1.72 -8.68
CA LEU A 165 -10.41 -0.38 -8.44
C LEU A 165 -10.56 0.43 -9.75
N VAL A 166 -9.53 0.41 -10.60
CA VAL A 166 -9.50 1.14 -11.88
C VAL A 166 -10.49 0.57 -12.90
N SER A 167 -10.72 -0.75 -12.87
CA SER A 167 -11.64 -1.45 -13.79
C SER A 167 -13.10 -1.42 -13.36
N LEU A 168 -13.45 -0.78 -12.24
CA LEU A 168 -14.84 -0.64 -11.84
C LEU A 168 -15.57 0.31 -12.80
N GLU A 169 -16.72 -0.16 -13.26
CA GLU A 169 -17.58 0.54 -14.21
C GLU A 169 -19.02 0.61 -13.71
N ASN A 170 -19.71 1.68 -14.08
CA ASN A 170 -21.14 1.80 -13.89
C ASN A 170 -21.91 1.09 -15.04
N VAL A 171 -23.25 1.16 -15.01
CA VAL A 171 -24.10 0.54 -16.03
C VAL A 171 -23.93 1.12 -17.43
N GLU A 172 -23.43 2.37 -17.55
CA GLU A 172 -23.12 3.01 -18.82
C GLU A 172 -21.70 2.71 -19.33
N GLY A 173 -20.92 1.89 -18.61
CA GLY A 173 -19.53 1.58 -18.95
C GLY A 173 -18.53 2.70 -18.60
N GLN A 174 -18.96 3.70 -17.84
CA GLN A 174 -18.09 4.78 -17.37
C GLN A 174 -17.33 4.34 -16.11
N PRO A 175 -16.12 4.89 -15.85
CA PRO A 175 -15.40 4.69 -14.59
C PRO A 175 -16.30 4.93 -13.38
N LEU A 176 -16.38 3.94 -12.47
CA LEU A 176 -17.18 4.06 -11.25
C LEU A 176 -16.49 4.93 -10.20
N LEU A 177 -15.16 4.91 -10.16
CA LEU A 177 -14.35 5.63 -9.18
C LEU A 177 -13.54 6.74 -9.88
N SER A 178 -13.54 7.90 -9.25
CA SER A 178 -12.62 9.00 -9.55
C SER A 178 -11.21 8.69 -9.07
N PHE A 179 -10.23 9.46 -9.57
CA PHE A 179 -8.85 9.40 -9.10
C PHE A 179 -8.74 9.62 -7.58
N GLU A 180 -9.50 10.57 -7.03
CA GLU A 180 -9.50 10.87 -5.59
C GLU A 180 -10.06 9.71 -4.77
N GLU A 181 -11.10 9.04 -5.26
CA GLU A 181 -11.67 7.86 -4.60
C GLU A 181 -10.70 6.68 -4.65
N ILE A 182 -10.06 6.42 -5.80
CA ILE A 182 -9.04 5.37 -5.91
C ILE A 182 -7.88 5.66 -4.95
N ARG A 183 -7.37 6.90 -4.93
CA ARG A 183 -6.33 7.35 -3.99
C ARG A 183 -6.75 7.12 -2.53
N ALA A 184 -7.99 7.45 -2.18
CA ALA A 184 -8.49 7.22 -0.83
C ALA A 184 -8.50 5.72 -0.48
N GLN A 185 -8.91 4.86 -1.41
CA GLN A 185 -8.90 3.41 -1.20
C GLN A 185 -7.48 2.83 -1.12
N THR A 186 -6.49 3.39 -1.82
CA THR A 186 -5.11 2.90 -1.79
C THR A 186 -4.33 3.35 -0.55
N ALA A 187 -4.65 4.51 0.02
CA ALA A 187 -3.93 5.07 1.16
C ALA A 187 -4.18 4.25 2.44
N VAL A 188 -5.44 4.00 2.80
CA VAL A 188 -5.84 3.16 3.94
C VAL A 188 -7.28 2.68 3.74
N SER A 189 -7.47 1.44 3.26
CA SER A 189 -8.77 0.75 3.34
C SER A 189 -8.87 -0.07 4.62
N PHE A 190 -8.81 0.58 5.78
CA PHE A 190 -9.21 -0.01 7.07
C PHE A 190 -9.92 1.04 7.91
N SER A 191 -11.00 1.60 7.38
CA SER A 191 -12.06 2.13 8.24
C SER A 191 -12.96 0.95 8.59
N ILE A 192 -12.83 0.47 9.83
CA ILE A 192 -13.85 -0.33 10.53
C ILE A 192 -14.95 0.63 10.98
#